data_AF-A0A2J6P4Q5-F1
#
_entry.id   AF-A0A2J6P4Q5-F1
#
_cell.length_a   1.000
_cell.length_b   1.000
_cell.length_c   1.000
_cell.angle_alpha   90.00
_cell.angle_beta   90.00
_cell.angle_gamma   90.00
#
_symmetry.space_group_name_H-M   'P 1'
#
loop_
_entity.id
_entity.type
_entity.pdbx_description
1 polymer ?
#
loop_
_entity_poly.entity_id
_entity_poly.type
_entity_poly.pdbx_seq_one_letter_code
_entity_poly.pdbx_strand_id
1 'polypeptide(L)'
;MNIEIIANQFETRAGTLLRYYTGLLESSKKTPFGFKIYNDPFDMVYVVMEGNLYGHIYIKDCNVRKAFELASPKHTEGLIRSIEGHYAGYDVDDDRHISISDMMASRLFEDEYFLYGLQTFAESNNSDVFEYMEKGFDAGSVEGVQSSNADVIGNIELMYQLATGINEPATELIEGLKLVTEFVQDENATQDDYKALERKLSELKATYYSLNK
;
A
#
# COMPACT_ATOMS: atom_id res chain seq x y z
N MET A 1 -19.27 1.64 -11.00
CA MET A 1 -18.15 1.41 -11.94
C MET A 1 -18.06 -0.10 -12.19
N ASN A 2 -18.00 -0.54 -13.44
CA ASN A 2 -17.80 -1.97 -13.74
C ASN A 2 -16.33 -2.31 -13.54
N ILE A 3 -16.05 -3.52 -13.02
CA ILE A 3 -14.69 -4.03 -12.83
C ILE A 3 -14.41 -5.04 -13.95
N GLU A 4 -13.52 -4.68 -14.86
CA GLU A 4 -13.05 -5.60 -15.91
C GLU A 4 -11.96 -6.53 -15.37
N ILE A 5 -11.87 -7.75 -15.88
CA ILE A 5 -10.77 -8.67 -15.55
C ILE A 5 -9.85 -8.73 -16.76
N ILE A 6 -8.60 -8.30 -16.59
CA ILE A 6 -7.57 -8.28 -17.63
C ILE A 6 -6.53 -9.36 -17.38
N ALA A 7 -5.95 -9.90 -18.46
CA ALA A 7 -4.82 -10.81 -18.35
C ALA A 7 -3.52 -10.03 -18.06
N ASN A 8 -2.59 -10.66 -17.33
CA ASN A 8 -1.23 -10.15 -17.22
C ASN A 8 -0.55 -10.22 -18.61
N GLN A 9 0.03 -9.11 -19.06
CA GLN A 9 0.63 -8.98 -20.41
C GLN A 9 2.16 -8.99 -20.40
N PHE A 10 2.75 -8.90 -19.21
CA PHE A 10 4.19 -8.89 -18.99
C PHE A 10 4.54 -9.89 -17.89
N GLU A 11 5.84 -10.11 -17.69
CA GLU A 11 6.32 -10.94 -16.59
C GLU A 11 5.95 -10.37 -15.22
N THR A 12 5.86 -9.05 -15.08
CA THR A 12 5.45 -8.37 -13.85
C THR A 12 4.07 -7.71 -13.99
N ARG A 13 3.29 -7.69 -12.91
CA ARG A 13 2.03 -6.92 -12.86
C ARG A 13 2.29 -5.43 -13.01
N ALA A 14 3.40 -4.93 -12.44
CA ALA A 14 3.87 -3.55 -12.60
C ALA A 14 3.94 -3.11 -14.08
N GLY A 15 4.48 -3.95 -14.96
CA GLY A 15 4.54 -3.67 -16.41
C GLY A 15 3.16 -3.60 -17.07
N THR A 16 2.27 -4.53 -16.71
CA THR A 16 0.87 -4.51 -17.17
C THR A 16 0.16 -3.24 -16.69
N LEU A 17 0.30 -2.89 -15.42
CA LEU A 17 -0.29 -1.68 -14.85
C LEU A 17 0.21 -0.42 -15.55
N LEU A 18 1.51 -0.30 -15.80
CA LEU A 18 2.07 0.87 -16.48
C LEU A 18 1.52 1.03 -17.90
N ARG A 19 1.36 -0.08 -18.65
CA ARG A 19 0.75 -0.06 -19.99
C ARG A 19 -0.72 0.35 -19.94
N TYR A 20 -1.50 -0.22 -19.02
CA TYR A 20 -2.93 0.11 -18.91
C TYR A 20 -3.15 1.53 -18.43
N TYR A 21 -2.41 1.96 -17.41
CA TYR A 21 -2.47 3.31 -16.87
C TYR A 21 -2.21 4.36 -17.96
N THR A 22 -1.10 4.24 -18.69
CA THR A 22 -0.76 5.18 -19.76
C THR A 22 -1.77 5.17 -20.91
N GLY A 23 -2.33 4.00 -21.24
CA GLY A 23 -3.39 3.87 -22.25
C GLY A 23 -4.73 4.50 -21.84
N LEU A 24 -5.06 4.48 -20.54
CA LEU A 24 -6.30 5.01 -20.00
C LEU A 24 -6.19 6.48 -19.53
N LEU A 25 -4.97 7.02 -19.43
CA LEU A 25 -4.66 8.31 -18.81
C LEU A 25 -5.53 9.48 -19.30
N GLU A 26 -5.66 9.67 -20.61
CA GLU A 26 -6.45 10.79 -21.14
C GLU A 26 -7.96 10.58 -20.96
N SER A 27 -8.41 9.33 -21.05
CA SER A 27 -9.82 8.99 -20.86
C SER A 27 -10.23 9.11 -19.39
N SER A 28 -9.32 8.79 -18.46
CA SER A 28 -9.59 8.75 -17.03
C SER A 28 -9.89 10.11 -16.41
N LYS A 29 -9.44 11.21 -17.05
CA LYS A 29 -9.77 12.58 -16.67
C LYS A 29 -11.27 12.90 -16.73
N LYS A 30 -12.05 12.12 -17.50
CA LYS A 30 -13.50 12.30 -17.67
C LYS A 30 -14.31 11.13 -17.16
N THR A 31 -13.75 9.93 -17.14
CA THR A 31 -14.48 8.70 -16.81
C THR A 31 -13.58 7.76 -16.03
N PRO A 32 -13.95 7.33 -14.82
CA PRO A 32 -13.15 6.39 -14.05
C PRO A 32 -13.21 4.98 -14.64
N PHE A 33 -12.09 4.26 -14.60
CA PHE A 33 -11.97 2.87 -15.06
C PHE A 33 -11.56 1.98 -13.90
N GLY A 34 -12.23 0.84 -13.72
CA GLY A 34 -11.91 -0.15 -12.70
C GLY A 34 -11.57 -1.50 -13.32
N PHE A 35 -10.51 -2.15 -12.86
CA PHE A 35 -10.13 -3.48 -13.34
C PHE A 35 -9.38 -4.31 -12.29
N LYS A 36 -9.29 -5.62 -12.52
CA LYS A 36 -8.44 -6.58 -11.79
C LYS A 36 -7.54 -7.29 -12.76
N ILE A 37 -6.35 -7.69 -12.30
CA ILE A 37 -5.48 -8.59 -13.05
C ILE A 37 -5.86 -10.03 -12.69
N TYR A 38 -6.07 -10.88 -13.70
CA TYR A 38 -6.38 -12.29 -13.51
C TYR A 38 -5.27 -12.98 -12.73
N ASN A 39 -5.64 -13.73 -11.69
CA ASN A 39 -4.72 -14.40 -10.75
C ASN A 39 -3.70 -13.45 -10.09
N ASP A 40 -4.11 -12.22 -9.76
CA ASP A 40 -3.31 -11.37 -8.89
C ASP A 40 -3.19 -11.99 -7.48
N PRO A 41 -1.98 -12.36 -7.00
CA PRO A 41 -1.80 -12.99 -5.70
C PRO A 41 -2.14 -12.08 -4.52
N PHE A 42 -2.18 -10.76 -4.71
CA PHE A 42 -2.63 -9.81 -3.69
C PHE A 42 -4.12 -9.46 -3.81
N ASP A 43 -4.82 -10.03 -4.79
CA ASP A 43 -6.24 -9.80 -5.08
C ASP A 43 -6.61 -8.31 -5.17
N MET A 44 -5.77 -7.49 -5.80
CA MET A 44 -5.98 -6.05 -5.88
C MET A 44 -7.10 -5.68 -6.86
N VAL A 45 -7.78 -4.58 -6.54
CA VAL A 45 -8.63 -3.83 -7.46
C VAL A 45 -7.91 -2.55 -7.82
N TYR A 46 -7.81 -2.26 -9.11
CA TYR A 46 -7.15 -1.09 -9.66
C TYR A 46 -8.18 -0.11 -10.21
N VAL A 47 -7.95 1.17 -9.98
CA VAL A 47 -8.82 2.25 -10.46
C VAL A 47 -7.97 3.32 -11.11
N VAL A 48 -8.29 3.68 -12.35
CA VAL A 48 -7.70 4.85 -13.02
C VAL A 48 -8.76 5.95 -13.06
N MET A 49 -8.52 7.04 -12.34
CA MET A 49 -9.46 8.13 -12.17
C MET A 49 -8.72 9.45 -12.07
N GLU A 50 -9.25 10.48 -12.72
CA GLU A 50 -8.70 11.85 -12.68
C GLU A 50 -7.22 11.95 -13.11
N GLY A 51 -6.76 11.00 -13.93
CA GLY A 51 -5.39 10.95 -14.41
C GLY A 51 -4.41 10.19 -13.53
N ASN A 52 -4.85 9.60 -12.41
CA ASN A 52 -4.01 8.82 -11.50
C ASN A 52 -4.42 7.34 -11.49
N LEU A 53 -3.51 6.46 -11.11
CA LEU A 53 -3.74 5.04 -10.85
C LEU A 53 -3.73 4.79 -9.35
N TYR A 54 -4.79 4.17 -8.86
CA TYR A 54 -4.94 3.71 -7.48
C TYR A 54 -5.07 2.20 -7.42
N GLY A 55 -4.65 1.62 -6.29
CA GLY A 55 -4.83 0.21 -5.96
C GLY A 55 -5.31 0.03 -4.53
N HIS A 56 -6.09 -1.02 -4.30
CA HIS A 56 -6.37 -1.50 -2.95
C HIS A 56 -6.61 -3.02 -2.99
N ILE A 57 -6.26 -3.72 -1.92
CA ILE A 57 -6.60 -5.13 -1.77
C ILE A 57 -8.13 -5.25 -1.68
N TYR A 58 -8.70 -6.27 -2.33
CA TYR A 58 -10.09 -6.61 -2.12
C TYR A 58 -10.26 -7.24 -0.73
N ILE A 59 -10.86 -6.50 0.20
CA ILE A 59 -11.19 -6.98 1.53
C ILE A 59 -12.70 -7.20 1.57
N LYS A 60 -13.10 -8.47 1.71
CA LYS A 60 -14.52 -8.82 1.86
C LYS A 60 -15.06 -8.17 3.13
N ASP A 61 -16.26 -7.58 3.04
CA ASP A 61 -16.98 -6.96 4.16
C ASP A 61 -16.31 -5.69 4.76
N CYS A 62 -15.29 -5.14 4.10
CA CYS A 62 -14.69 -3.84 4.43
C CYS A 62 -15.16 -2.76 3.44
N ASN A 63 -15.68 -1.63 3.95
CA ASN A 63 -15.99 -0.49 3.11
C ASN A 63 -14.69 0.28 2.81
N VAL A 64 -14.11 0.05 1.64
CA VAL A 64 -12.86 0.70 1.24
C VAL A 64 -13.11 2.20 1.04
N ARG A 65 -12.57 3.02 1.96
CA ARG A 65 -12.66 4.49 1.92
C ARG A 65 -11.42 5.12 1.31
N LYS A 66 -10.26 4.49 1.48
CA LYS A 66 -8.98 4.95 0.92
C LYS A 66 -8.45 3.95 -0.11
N ALA A 67 -8.11 4.43 -1.29
CA ALA A 67 -7.29 3.69 -2.25
C ALA A 67 -5.89 4.33 -2.26
N PHE A 68 -4.87 3.53 -2.53
CA PHE A 68 -3.47 3.94 -2.45
C PHE A 68 -2.94 4.31 -3.83
N GLU A 69 -2.30 5.46 -3.97
CA GLU A 69 -1.74 5.91 -5.25
C GLU A 69 -0.56 5.03 -5.68
N LEU A 70 -0.67 4.45 -6.87
CA LEU A 70 0.41 3.66 -7.48
C LEU A 70 1.19 4.45 -8.54
N ALA A 71 0.51 5.40 -9.19
CA ALA A 71 1.13 6.28 -10.17
C ALA A 71 0.28 7.54 -10.44
N SER A 72 0.96 8.64 -10.76
CA SER A 72 0.38 9.86 -11.34
C SER A 72 1.18 10.28 -12.58
N PRO A 73 0.73 11.28 -13.37
CA PRO A 73 1.30 11.56 -14.70
C PRO A 73 2.79 11.90 -14.68
N LYS A 74 3.28 12.38 -13.53
CA LYS A 74 4.69 12.73 -13.31
C LYS A 74 5.41 11.76 -12.38
N HIS A 75 4.67 10.86 -11.73
CA HIS A 75 5.22 9.92 -10.76
C HIS A 75 4.86 8.48 -11.15
N THR A 76 5.64 7.90 -12.06
CA THR A 76 5.53 6.49 -12.48
C THR A 76 6.72 5.65 -12.03
N GLU A 77 7.70 6.28 -11.40
CA GLU A 77 8.95 5.67 -10.94
C GLU A 77 8.72 4.53 -9.95
N GLY A 78 7.66 4.56 -9.14
CA GLY A 78 7.32 3.47 -8.22
C GLY A 78 7.06 2.16 -8.96
N LEU A 79 6.24 2.20 -10.02
CA LEU A 79 5.98 1.04 -10.88
C LEU A 79 7.23 0.63 -11.67
N ILE A 80 7.97 1.60 -12.23
CA ILE A 80 9.19 1.31 -13.01
C ILE A 80 10.24 0.63 -12.12
N ARG A 81 10.47 1.15 -10.90
CA ARG A 81 11.38 0.55 -9.92
C ARG A 81 10.92 -0.82 -9.45
N SER A 82 9.61 -1.09 -9.43
CA SER A 82 9.09 -2.43 -9.11
C SER A 82 9.35 -3.42 -10.25
N ILE A 83 9.38 -2.96 -11.50
CA ILE A 83 9.83 -3.77 -12.64
C ILE A 83 11.33 -4.06 -12.53
N GLU A 84 12.16 -3.04 -12.29
CA GLU A 84 13.61 -3.22 -12.17
C GLU A 84 13.97 -4.10 -10.96
N GLY A 85 13.40 -3.80 -9.79
CA GLY A 85 13.64 -4.53 -8.56
C GLY A 85 13.13 -5.98 -8.57
N HIS A 86 12.14 -6.29 -9.40
CA HIS A 86 11.74 -7.67 -9.66
C HIS A 86 12.91 -8.51 -10.19
N TYR A 87 13.69 -7.97 -11.13
CA TYR A 87 14.81 -8.69 -11.75
C TYR A 87 16.11 -8.56 -10.97
N ALA A 88 16.37 -7.36 -10.45
CA ALA A 88 17.68 -6.98 -9.97
C ALA A 88 17.71 -6.62 -8.49
N GLY A 89 16.61 -6.75 -7.74
CA GLY A 89 16.58 -6.36 -6.32
C GLY A 89 16.84 -4.87 -6.08
N TYR A 90 17.29 -4.55 -4.87
CA TYR A 90 17.57 -3.19 -4.42
C TYR A 90 18.87 -3.15 -3.62
N ASP A 91 19.68 -2.14 -3.90
CA ASP A 91 20.79 -1.75 -3.04
C ASP A 91 20.24 -0.88 -1.90
N VAL A 92 20.46 -1.30 -0.66
CA VAL A 92 20.12 -0.56 0.55
C VAL A 92 21.38 -0.14 1.29
N ASP A 93 21.22 0.77 2.25
CA ASP A 93 22.33 1.21 3.10
C ASP A 93 23.07 0.02 3.73
N ASP A 94 24.37 0.20 3.96
CA ASP A 94 25.34 -0.83 4.40
C ASP A 94 25.75 -1.87 3.33
N ASP A 95 25.78 -1.47 2.05
CA ASP A 95 26.18 -2.31 0.90
C ASP A 95 25.39 -3.63 0.79
N ARG A 96 24.18 -3.67 1.35
CA ARG A 96 23.31 -4.84 1.29
C ARG A 96 22.49 -4.80 0.02
N HIS A 97 22.42 -5.94 -0.66
CA HIS A 97 21.57 -6.14 -1.82
C HIS A 97 20.43 -7.07 -1.45
N ILE A 98 19.19 -6.62 -1.58
CA ILE A 98 18.00 -7.35 -1.13
C ILE A 98 16.98 -7.56 -2.26
N SER A 99 16.24 -8.66 -2.21
CA SER A 99 15.18 -8.92 -3.17
C SER A 99 14.01 -7.94 -3.03
N ILE A 100 13.13 -7.84 -4.03
CA ILE A 100 11.89 -7.06 -3.92
C ILE A 100 10.98 -7.54 -2.78
N SER A 101 10.96 -8.84 -2.50
CA SER A 101 10.21 -9.42 -1.37
C SER A 101 10.78 -8.97 -0.04
N ASP A 102 12.11 -8.98 0.11
CA ASP A 102 12.78 -8.55 1.34
C ASP A 102 12.72 -7.03 1.52
N MET A 103 12.73 -6.27 0.43
CA MET A 103 12.45 -4.83 0.46
C MET A 103 11.04 -4.57 1.00
N MET A 104 10.02 -5.28 0.50
CA MET A 104 8.66 -5.16 1.04
C MET A 104 8.58 -5.62 2.50
N ALA A 105 9.24 -6.72 2.86
CA ALA A 105 9.29 -7.24 4.23
C ALA A 105 9.92 -6.24 5.20
N SER A 106 11.02 -5.58 4.82
CA SER A 106 11.67 -4.57 5.67
C SER A 106 10.76 -3.37 5.92
N ARG A 107 10.03 -2.90 4.91
CA ARG A 107 9.03 -1.82 5.07
C ARG A 107 7.85 -2.24 5.95
N LEU A 108 7.40 -3.48 5.81
CA LEU A 108 6.21 -3.97 6.51
C LEU A 108 6.49 -4.38 7.97
N PHE A 109 7.67 -4.93 8.26
CA PHE A 109 7.96 -5.58 9.54
C PHE A 109 9.13 -4.99 10.33
N GLU A 110 10.00 -4.19 9.70
CA GLU A 110 11.22 -3.67 10.33
C GLU A 110 11.26 -2.15 10.44
N ASP A 111 10.39 -1.43 9.72
CA ASP A 111 10.31 0.02 9.77
C ASP A 111 9.60 0.49 11.06
N GLU A 112 10.39 0.87 12.07
CA GLU A 112 9.89 1.35 13.36
C GLU A 112 9.07 2.64 13.24
N TYR A 113 9.37 3.49 12.26
CA TYR A 113 8.61 4.72 12.03
C TYR A 113 7.22 4.42 11.49
N PHE A 114 7.12 3.42 10.60
CA PHE A 114 5.83 2.95 10.10
C PHE A 114 4.98 2.35 11.22
N LEU A 115 5.54 1.48 12.06
CA LEU A 115 4.81 0.88 13.19
C LEU A 115 4.35 1.93 14.20
N TYR A 116 5.23 2.88 14.55
CA TYR A 116 4.86 4.03 15.39
C TYR A 116 3.78 4.91 14.74
N GLY A 117 3.85 5.10 13.42
CA GLY A 117 2.82 5.81 12.67
C GLY A 117 1.46 5.12 12.75
N LEU A 118 1.41 3.79 12.63
CA LEU A 118 0.19 3.00 12.81
C LEU A 118 -0.39 3.13 14.22
N GLN A 119 0.46 3.19 15.25
CA GLN A 119 0.01 3.46 16.61
C GLN A 119 -0.68 4.83 16.71
N THR A 120 -0.02 5.87 16.20
CA THR A 120 -0.53 7.25 16.19
C THR A 120 -1.84 7.35 15.40
N PHE A 121 -1.95 6.58 14.31
CA PHE A 121 -3.15 6.50 13.49
C PHE A 121 -4.38 6.05 14.30
N ALA A 122 -4.24 5.03 15.15
CA ALA A 122 -5.28 4.62 16.10
C ALA A 122 -5.57 5.67 17.20
N GLU A 123 -4.55 6.39 17.70
CA GLU A 123 -4.76 7.46 18.69
C GLU A 123 -5.58 8.62 18.14
N SER A 124 -5.49 8.86 16.83
CA SER A 124 -6.23 9.91 16.12
C SER A 124 -7.65 9.50 15.66
N ASN A 125 -8.10 8.28 16.00
CA ASN A 125 -9.35 7.67 15.48
C ASN A 125 -9.47 7.77 13.96
N ASN A 126 -8.35 7.74 13.21
CA ASN A 126 -8.35 7.85 11.75
C ASN A 126 -9.17 9.05 11.22
N SER A 127 -9.36 10.08 12.04
CA SER A 127 -10.18 11.23 11.65
C SER A 127 -9.34 12.12 10.74
N ASP A 128 -9.87 12.36 9.54
CA ASP A 128 -9.28 13.30 8.62
C ASP A 128 -9.26 14.66 9.32
N VAL A 129 -8.09 15.27 9.45
CA VAL A 129 -7.85 16.40 10.36
C VAL A 129 -8.75 17.62 10.07
N PHE A 130 -9.42 17.63 8.91
CA PHE A 130 -10.50 18.57 8.60
C PHE A 130 -11.68 18.53 9.58
N GLU A 131 -11.99 17.39 10.21
CA GLU A 131 -13.00 17.29 11.28
C GLU A 131 -12.50 17.90 12.61
N TYR A 132 -11.18 17.92 12.84
CA TYR A 132 -10.58 18.58 14.01
C TYR A 132 -10.56 20.11 13.88
N MET A 133 -10.44 20.66 12.66
CA MET A 133 -10.49 22.11 12.43
C MET A 133 -11.86 22.72 12.78
N GLU A 134 -12.96 21.97 12.67
CA GLU A 134 -14.28 22.44 13.13
C GLU A 134 -14.41 22.49 14.66
N LYS A 135 -13.62 21.69 15.39
CA LYS A 135 -13.72 21.54 16.86
C LYS A 135 -12.79 22.45 17.67
N GLY A 136 -11.97 23.27 17.01
CA GLY A 136 -11.22 24.37 17.61
C GLY A 136 -10.19 23.95 18.65
N PHE A 137 -9.04 23.40 18.24
CA PHE A 137 -7.88 23.17 19.10
C PHE A 137 -6.53 23.34 18.38
N ASP A 138 -5.45 23.37 19.17
CA ASP A 138 -4.11 23.94 18.96
C ASP A 138 -3.33 23.45 17.72
N ALA A 139 -2.88 24.39 16.88
CA ALA A 139 -2.32 24.17 15.54
C ALA A 139 -1.06 23.28 15.51
N GLY A 140 -0.26 23.26 16.59
CA GLY A 140 0.95 22.43 16.66
C GLY A 140 0.68 20.92 16.79
N SER A 141 -0.47 20.54 17.34
CA SER A 141 -0.89 19.13 17.43
C SER A 141 -1.51 18.60 16.13
N VAL A 142 -2.12 19.51 15.37
CA VAL A 142 -2.80 19.27 14.09
C VAL A 142 -1.79 18.98 12.97
N GLU A 143 -0.68 19.73 12.90
CA GLU A 143 0.37 19.51 11.89
C GLU A 143 1.10 18.16 12.08
N GLY A 144 1.38 17.76 13.33
CA GLY A 144 2.07 16.50 13.63
C GLY A 144 1.25 15.24 13.32
N VAL A 145 -0.07 15.28 13.51
CA VAL A 145 -0.98 14.19 13.15
C VAL A 145 -1.17 14.11 11.62
N GLN A 146 -1.22 15.24 10.92
CA GLN A 146 -1.27 15.27 9.46
C GLN A 146 -0.01 14.68 8.83
N SER A 147 1.18 15.04 9.32
CA SER A 147 2.44 14.48 8.80
C SER A 147 2.51 12.98 9.05
N SER A 148 2.20 12.53 10.27
CA SER A 148 2.27 11.09 10.61
C SER A 148 1.29 10.24 9.81
N ASN A 149 0.05 10.71 9.59
CA ASN A 149 -0.93 9.96 8.80
C ASN A 149 -0.54 9.94 7.31
N ALA A 150 0.00 11.04 6.77
CA ALA A 150 0.53 11.07 5.42
C ALA A 150 1.71 10.09 5.25
N ASP A 151 2.59 10.00 6.25
CA ASP A 151 3.73 9.08 6.25
C ASP A 151 3.28 7.61 6.29
N VAL A 152 2.24 7.28 7.06
CA VAL A 152 1.65 5.92 7.07
C VAL A 152 1.07 5.57 5.70
N ILE A 153 0.28 6.47 5.11
CA ILE A 153 -0.31 6.24 3.78
C ILE A 153 0.77 6.12 2.71
N GLY A 154 1.79 6.98 2.73
CA GLY A 154 2.91 6.90 1.79
C GLY A 154 3.73 5.61 1.91
N ASN A 155 3.92 5.10 3.13
CA ASN A 155 4.54 3.78 3.34
C ASN A 155 3.68 2.65 2.78
N ILE A 156 2.36 2.72 2.96
CA ILE A 156 1.44 1.73 2.38
C ILE A 156 1.47 1.82 0.85
N GLU A 157 1.42 3.01 0.26
CA GLU A 157 1.56 3.22 -1.19
C GLU A 157 2.85 2.59 -1.74
N LEU A 158 3.98 2.78 -1.06
CA LEU A 158 5.24 2.14 -1.41
C LEU A 158 5.13 0.61 -1.36
N MET A 159 4.52 0.05 -0.30
CA MET A 159 4.31 -1.40 -0.20
C MET A 159 3.40 -1.94 -1.30
N TYR A 160 2.35 -1.19 -1.68
CA TYR A 160 1.49 -1.54 -2.80
C TYR A 160 2.25 -1.51 -4.13
N GLN A 161 3.12 -0.52 -4.35
CA GLN A 161 3.99 -0.46 -5.53
C GLN A 161 4.90 -1.68 -5.59
N LEU A 162 5.63 -2.00 -4.50
CA LEU A 162 6.49 -3.19 -4.41
C LEU A 162 5.72 -4.49 -4.68
N ALA A 163 4.53 -4.63 -4.12
CA ALA A 163 3.66 -5.79 -4.33
C ALA A 163 3.31 -6.03 -5.81
N THR A 164 3.29 -5.00 -6.65
CA THR A 164 3.07 -5.16 -8.11
C THR A 164 4.24 -5.84 -8.84
N GLY A 165 5.43 -5.88 -8.24
CA GLY A 165 6.62 -6.54 -8.77
C GLY A 165 6.86 -7.95 -8.23
N ILE A 166 6.09 -8.44 -7.25
CA ILE A 166 6.33 -9.77 -6.63
C ILE A 166 5.41 -10.83 -7.26
N ASN A 167 5.96 -11.75 -8.06
CA ASN A 167 5.12 -12.73 -8.78
C ASN A 167 4.50 -13.81 -7.88
N GLU A 168 5.30 -14.39 -6.98
CA GLU A 168 4.89 -15.45 -6.05
C GLU A 168 5.20 -15.02 -4.62
N PRO A 169 4.39 -14.10 -4.04
CA PRO A 169 4.66 -13.57 -2.71
C PRO A 169 4.50 -14.64 -1.62
N ALA A 170 5.35 -14.56 -0.60
CA ALA A 170 5.17 -15.31 0.63
C ALA A 170 3.82 -14.94 1.28
N THR A 171 3.17 -15.91 1.92
CA THR A 171 1.86 -15.73 2.56
C THR A 171 1.84 -14.59 3.59
N GLU A 172 2.97 -14.35 4.23
CA GLU A 172 3.20 -13.33 5.23
C GLU A 172 3.14 -11.92 4.63
N LEU A 173 3.61 -11.74 3.39
CA LEU A 173 3.52 -10.45 2.70
C LEU A 173 2.08 -10.16 2.27
N ILE A 174 1.35 -11.17 1.80
CA ILE A 174 -0.06 -11.05 1.42
C ILE A 174 -0.89 -10.68 2.66
N GLU A 175 -0.77 -11.47 3.73
CA GLU A 175 -1.56 -11.26 4.95
C GLU A 175 -1.15 -9.96 5.66
N GLY A 176 0.14 -9.65 5.73
CA GLY A 176 0.61 -8.42 6.36
C GLY A 176 0.13 -7.17 5.63
N LEU A 177 0.20 -7.12 4.29
CA LEU A 177 -0.32 -5.98 3.52
C LEU A 177 -1.85 -5.85 3.67
N LYS A 178 -2.57 -6.98 3.73
CA LYS A 178 -4.01 -6.99 3.99
C LYS A 178 -4.36 -6.46 5.37
N LEU A 179 -3.65 -6.88 6.43
CA LEU A 179 -3.89 -6.45 7.80
C LEU A 179 -3.67 -4.94 7.97
N VAL A 180 -2.56 -4.40 7.46
CA VAL A 180 -2.31 -2.94 7.53
C VAL A 180 -3.30 -2.16 6.70
N THR A 181 -3.73 -2.70 5.55
CA THR A 181 -4.79 -2.10 4.75
C THR A 181 -6.10 -2.05 5.53
N GLU A 182 -6.56 -3.17 6.09
CA GLU A 182 -7.81 -3.26 6.84
C GLU A 182 -7.82 -2.27 8.02
N PHE A 183 -6.71 -2.21 8.75
CA PHE A 183 -6.55 -1.30 9.88
C PHE A 183 -6.72 0.17 9.48
N VAL A 184 -6.12 0.61 8.36
CA VAL A 184 -6.25 2.03 7.94
C VAL A 184 -7.61 2.36 7.31
N GLN A 185 -8.42 1.35 6.95
CA GLN A 185 -9.80 1.57 6.51
C GLN A 185 -10.79 1.70 7.69
N ASP A 186 -10.41 1.22 8.88
CA ASP A 186 -11.27 1.30 10.06
C ASP A 186 -11.17 2.70 10.69
N GLU A 187 -12.29 3.44 10.66
CA GLU A 187 -12.38 4.77 11.28
C GLU A 187 -12.46 4.72 12.80
N ASN A 188 -12.72 3.55 13.38
CA ASN A 188 -12.85 3.38 14.82
C ASN A 188 -11.72 2.50 15.37
N ALA A 189 -10.63 2.32 14.60
CA ALA A 189 -9.48 1.55 15.03
C ALA A 189 -8.96 2.10 16.38
N THR A 190 -8.98 1.26 17.40
CA THR A 190 -8.58 1.61 18.75
C THR A 190 -7.13 1.24 19.03
N GLN A 191 -6.62 1.67 20.17
CA GLN A 191 -5.32 1.22 20.69
C GLN A 191 -5.24 -0.30 20.89
N ASP A 192 -6.36 -0.94 21.23
CA ASP A 192 -6.37 -2.40 21.38
C ASP A 192 -6.33 -3.11 20.03
N ASP A 193 -6.93 -2.52 18.99
CA ASP A 193 -6.82 -3.00 17.60
C ASP A 193 -5.39 -2.86 17.09
N TYR A 194 -4.71 -1.74 17.40
CA TYR A 194 -3.29 -1.57 17.07
C TYR A 194 -2.42 -2.64 17.74
N LYS A 195 -2.59 -2.90 19.04
CA LYS A 195 -1.83 -3.96 19.73
C LYS A 195 -2.10 -5.35 19.15
N ALA A 196 -3.33 -5.60 18.71
CA ALA A 196 -3.68 -6.85 18.05
C ALA A 196 -3.00 -6.96 16.67
N LEU A 197 -2.94 -5.87 15.91
CA LEU A 197 -2.21 -5.77 14.64
C LEU A 197 -0.71 -5.98 14.85
N GLU A 198 -0.08 -5.24 15.77
CA GLU A 198 1.35 -5.32 16.08
C GLU A 198 1.78 -6.74 16.43
N ARG A 199 0.99 -7.43 17.26
CA ARG A 199 1.24 -8.84 17.61
C ARG A 199 1.20 -9.74 16.37
N LYS A 200 0.17 -9.60 15.51
CA LYS A 200 0.06 -10.39 14.27
C LYS A 200 1.22 -10.10 13.31
N LEU A 201 1.59 -8.83 13.12
CA LEU A 201 2.74 -8.46 12.29
C LEU A 201 4.04 -9.04 12.84
N SER A 202 4.20 -9.11 14.16
CA SER A 202 5.35 -9.73 14.81
C SER A 202 5.40 -11.25 14.59
N GLU A 203 4.26 -11.93 14.60
CA GLU A 203 4.14 -13.36 14.27
C GLU A 203 4.47 -13.64 12.79
N LEU A 204 3.97 -12.81 11.88
CA LEU A 204 4.28 -12.88 10.45
C LEU A 204 5.76 -12.60 10.18
N LYS A 205 6.34 -11.59 10.84
CA LYS A 205 7.78 -11.29 10.81
C LYS A 205 8.61 -12.51 11.21
N ALA A 206 8.30 -13.10 12.38
CA ALA A 206 9.03 -14.27 12.87
C ALA A 206 8.94 -15.44 11.88
N THR A 207 7.77 -15.67 11.28
CA THR A 207 7.55 -16.74 10.31
C THR A 207 8.35 -16.47 9.03
N TYR A 208 8.21 -15.29 8.43
CA TYR A 208 8.92 -14.88 7.21
C TYR A 208 10.44 -15.03 7.34
N TYR A 209 11.04 -14.45 8.39
CA TYR A 209 12.50 -14.51 8.59
C TYR A 209 13.01 -15.84 9.15
N SER A 210 12.13 -16.74 9.61
CA SER A 210 12.54 -18.11 9.98
C SER A 210 12.59 -19.05 8.78
N LEU A 211 11.68 -18.87 7.82
CA LEU A 211 11.60 -19.66 6.60
C LEU A 211 12.61 -19.22 5.54
N ASN A 212 13.00 -17.94 5.56
CA ASN A 212 13.91 -17.33 4.58
C ASN A 212 15.35 -17.14 5.12
N LYS A 213 15.74 -17.87 6.17
CA LYS A 213 17.10 -17.91 6.73
C LYS A 213 17.94 -19.05 6.19
#